data_AF-A0A962R9Z8-F1
#
_entry.id   AF-A0A962R9Z8-F1
#
_cell.length_a   1.000
_cell.length_b   1.000
_cell.length_c   1.000
_cell.angle_alpha   90.00
_cell.angle_beta   90.00
_cell.angle_gamma   90.00
#
_symmetry.space_group_name_H-M   'P 1'
#
loop_
_entity.id
_entity.type
_entity.pdbx_description
1 polymer ?
#
loop_
_entity_poly.entity_id
_entity_poly.type
_entity_poly.pdbx_seq_one_letter_code
_entity_poly.pdbx_strand_id
1 'polypeptide(L)'
;AQYASTNGMAIEGLVELYLATDDRAYLNRAEAASAWVLKNRRLWGGGFRHDRIDASGPYLADTLWMGRAFLALYRATGSDEYLQRSLAAAGFIERQFRHARAGVVAAADDGTPIEPLPQIDQNIQTALWLTELAGVTGEVQPLHLAEHVMRYLGAPSIATARLTEAGVLEIDARMRGLRSGGMVSAR
;
A
#
# COMPACT_ATOMS: atom_id res chain seq x y z
N ALA A 1 1.82 -3.74 21.29
CA ALA A 1 1.13 -2.54 20.76
C ALA A 1 0.12 -2.98 19.69
N GLN A 2 -1.02 -2.29 19.54
CA GLN A 2 -2.10 -2.67 18.62
C GLN A 2 -2.14 -1.74 17.41
N TYR A 3 -1.04 -1.70 16.64
CA TYR A 3 -0.88 -0.80 15.50
C TYR A 3 -1.47 -1.40 14.23
N ALA A 4 -2.11 -0.58 13.40
CA ALA A 4 -2.71 -1.05 12.16
C ALA A 4 -1.65 -1.62 11.20
N SER A 5 -0.50 -0.96 11.08
CA SER A 5 0.65 -1.43 10.30
C SER A 5 1.15 -2.81 10.72
N THR A 6 1.39 -3.04 12.02
CA THR A 6 1.82 -4.35 12.54
C THR A 6 0.79 -5.44 12.30
N ASN A 7 -0.51 -5.12 12.45
CA ASN A 7 -1.57 -6.06 12.11
C ASN A 7 -1.61 -6.34 10.60
N GLY A 8 -1.46 -5.32 9.74
CA GLY A 8 -1.41 -5.49 8.29
C GLY A 8 -0.29 -6.43 7.85
N MET A 9 0.94 -6.21 8.34
CA MET A 9 2.07 -7.11 8.07
C MET A 9 1.81 -8.54 8.57
N ALA A 10 1.23 -8.70 9.75
CA ALA A 10 0.89 -10.02 10.28
C ALA A 10 -0.20 -10.73 9.46
N ILE A 11 -1.23 -10.00 9.03
CA ILE A 11 -2.30 -10.53 8.17
C ILE A 11 -1.73 -10.98 6.83
N GLU A 12 -0.92 -10.14 6.16
CA GLU A 12 -0.25 -10.47 4.91
C GLU A 12 0.60 -11.74 5.06
N GLY A 13 1.46 -11.81 6.10
CA GLY A 13 2.28 -12.99 6.36
C GLY A 13 1.48 -14.26 6.67
N LEU A 14 0.36 -14.15 7.40
CA LEU A 14 -0.54 -15.29 7.66
C LEU A 14 -1.21 -15.78 6.38
N VAL A 15 -1.58 -14.89 5.47
CA VAL A 15 -2.13 -15.26 4.17
C VAL A 15 -1.09 -15.98 3.32
N GLU A 16 0.14 -15.46 3.24
CA GLU A 16 1.22 -16.12 2.50
C GLU A 16 1.52 -17.51 3.07
N LEU A 17 1.49 -17.65 4.40
CA LEU A 17 1.68 -18.95 5.03
C LEU A 17 0.53 -19.92 4.71
N TYR A 18 -0.72 -19.44 4.65
CA TYR A 18 -1.84 -20.24 4.16
C TYR A 18 -1.62 -20.68 2.71
N LEU A 19 -1.26 -19.77 1.81
CA LEU A 19 -1.05 -20.08 0.38
C LEU A 19 0.08 -21.10 0.17
N ALA A 20 1.12 -21.08 1.02
CA ALA A 20 2.24 -22.01 0.94
C ALA A 20 1.97 -23.39 1.56
N THR A 21 1.04 -23.50 2.51
CA THR A 21 0.85 -24.72 3.33
C THR A 21 -0.53 -25.36 3.19
N ASP A 22 -1.50 -24.61 2.67
CA ASP A 22 -2.94 -24.92 2.67
C ASP A 22 -3.54 -25.14 4.08
N ASP A 23 -2.83 -24.78 5.16
CA ASP A 23 -3.39 -24.83 6.51
C ASP A 23 -4.33 -23.64 6.74
N ARG A 24 -5.64 -23.93 6.65
CA ARG A 24 -6.72 -22.95 6.81
C ARG A 24 -6.70 -22.24 8.17
N ALA A 25 -6.04 -22.79 9.19
CA ALA A 25 -5.89 -22.11 10.47
C ALA A 25 -5.13 -20.79 10.37
N TYR A 26 -4.26 -20.60 9.37
CA TYR A 26 -3.59 -19.32 9.13
C TYR A 26 -4.52 -18.29 8.50
N LEU A 27 -5.29 -18.68 7.48
CA LEU A 27 -6.27 -17.79 6.85
C LEU A 27 -7.36 -17.36 7.84
N ASN A 28 -7.87 -18.27 8.66
CA ASN A 28 -8.87 -17.94 9.68
C ASN A 28 -8.34 -16.88 10.67
N ARG A 29 -7.04 -16.93 11.03
CA ARG A 29 -6.41 -15.92 11.89
C ARG A 29 -6.26 -14.58 11.16
N ALA A 30 -5.90 -14.61 9.88
CA ALA A 30 -5.78 -13.43 9.04
C ALA A 30 -7.13 -12.69 8.93
N GLU A 31 -8.22 -13.41 8.64
CA GLU A 31 -9.59 -12.87 8.55
C GLU A 31 -10.08 -12.31 9.89
N ALA A 32 -9.81 -13.02 10.99
CA ALA A 32 -10.16 -12.55 12.34
C ALA A 32 -9.39 -11.27 12.70
N ALA A 33 -8.10 -11.20 12.39
CA ALA A 33 -7.28 -10.01 12.61
C ALA A 33 -7.76 -8.83 11.73
N SER A 34 -8.07 -9.06 10.45
CA SER A 34 -8.60 -8.00 9.58
C SER A 34 -9.94 -7.46 10.09
N ALA A 35 -10.84 -8.34 10.54
CA ALA A 35 -12.12 -7.94 11.13
C ALA A 35 -11.91 -7.07 12.38
N TRP A 36 -10.94 -7.43 13.23
CA TRP A 36 -10.60 -6.63 14.40
C TRP A 36 -10.05 -5.25 14.02
N VAL A 37 -9.14 -5.15 13.05
CA VAL A 37 -8.60 -3.85 12.61
C VAL A 37 -9.69 -2.97 12.00
N LEU A 38 -10.57 -3.55 11.17
CA LEU A 38 -11.71 -2.83 10.58
C LEU A 38 -12.65 -2.25 11.65
N LYS A 39 -12.88 -2.99 12.73
CA LYS A 39 -13.70 -2.54 13.86
C LYS A 39 -13.04 -1.43 14.68
N ASN A 40 -11.72 -1.50 14.88
CA ASN A 40 -11.04 -0.72 15.91
C ASN A 40 -10.12 0.40 15.38
N ARG A 41 -9.75 0.38 14.10
CA ARG A 41 -8.73 1.28 13.53
C ARG A 41 -9.14 1.99 12.24
N ARG A 42 -10.19 1.51 11.57
CA ARG A 42 -10.65 2.14 10.32
C ARG A 42 -10.96 3.63 10.50
N LEU A 43 -10.55 4.42 9.51
CA LEU A 43 -10.95 5.80 9.28
C LEU A 43 -11.92 5.86 8.11
N TRP A 44 -12.68 6.95 8.02
CA TRP A 44 -13.54 7.18 6.87
C TRP A 44 -12.70 7.31 5.59
N GLY A 45 -13.22 6.82 4.47
CA GLY A 45 -12.54 6.92 3.17
C GLY A 45 -11.42 5.90 2.91
N GLY A 46 -11.22 4.90 3.77
CA GLY A 46 -10.32 3.75 3.50
C GLY A 46 -8.99 3.75 4.25
N GLY A 47 -8.72 4.77 5.06
CA GLY A 47 -7.50 4.88 5.86
C GLY A 47 -7.57 4.12 7.18
N PHE A 48 -6.43 4.07 7.87
CA PHE A 48 -6.29 3.46 9.19
C PHE A 48 -5.50 4.36 10.13
N ARG A 49 -5.99 4.47 11.36
CA ARG A 49 -5.31 5.18 12.44
C ARG A 49 -4.20 4.31 13.04
N HIS A 50 -3.16 4.94 13.55
CA HIS A 50 -2.04 4.24 14.18
C HIS A 50 -2.47 3.45 15.40
N ASP A 51 -3.13 4.14 16.34
CA ASP A 51 -3.61 3.57 17.59
C ASP A 51 -4.97 4.16 18.00
N ARG A 52 -5.52 3.74 19.15
CA ARG A 52 -6.81 4.22 19.67
C ARG A 52 -6.84 5.74 19.79
N ILE A 53 -5.74 6.35 20.22
CA ILE A 53 -5.51 7.79 20.22
C ILE A 53 -4.43 8.05 19.18
N ASP A 54 -4.76 8.83 18.16
CA ASP A 54 -3.88 9.09 17.02
C ASP A 54 -3.69 10.59 16.84
N ALA A 55 -3.03 11.22 17.82
CA ALA A 55 -2.92 12.68 17.92
C ALA A 55 -2.06 13.32 16.82
N SER A 56 -1.21 12.53 16.16
CA SER A 56 -0.28 12.97 15.10
C SER A 56 -0.40 12.13 13.83
N GLY A 57 -1.40 11.26 13.75
CA GLY A 57 -1.71 10.50 12.54
C GLY A 57 -2.74 11.21 11.67
N PRO A 58 -3.03 10.64 10.49
CA PRO A 58 -2.68 9.29 10.06
C PRO A 58 -1.24 9.15 9.54
N TYR A 59 -0.65 7.96 9.70
CA TYR A 59 0.65 7.59 9.11
C TYR A 59 0.47 6.70 7.88
N LEU A 60 1.34 6.86 6.88
CA LEU A 60 1.28 6.12 5.62
C LEU A 60 1.32 4.60 5.85
N ALA A 61 2.23 4.16 6.72
CA ALA A 61 2.48 2.74 6.97
C ALA A 61 1.22 1.99 7.40
N ASP A 62 0.35 2.61 8.20
CA ASP A 62 -0.87 1.98 8.71
C ASP A 62 -1.87 1.68 7.59
N THR A 63 -2.04 2.60 6.65
CA THR A 63 -2.93 2.39 5.50
C THR A 63 -2.27 1.51 4.43
N LEU A 64 -0.96 1.66 4.20
CA LEU A 64 -0.21 0.88 3.23
C LEU A 64 -0.26 -0.61 3.56
N TRP A 65 0.12 -1.00 4.79
CA TRP A 65 0.16 -2.41 5.17
C TRP A 65 -1.23 -3.04 5.24
N MET A 66 -2.26 -2.28 5.60
CA MET A 66 -3.63 -2.79 5.53
C MET A 66 -4.12 -2.94 4.08
N GLY A 67 -3.78 -2.01 3.19
CA GLY A 67 -4.09 -2.12 1.76
C GLY A 67 -3.48 -3.38 1.13
N ARG A 68 -2.22 -3.67 1.47
CA ARG A 68 -1.52 -4.90 1.07
C ARG A 68 -2.17 -6.15 1.65
N ALA A 69 -2.46 -6.15 2.95
CA ALA A 69 -3.14 -7.25 3.62
C ALA A 69 -4.49 -7.60 2.97
N PHE A 70 -5.26 -6.59 2.55
CA PHE A 70 -6.51 -6.82 1.83
C PHE A 70 -6.29 -7.40 0.44
N LEU A 71 -5.26 -6.99 -0.30
CA LEU A 71 -4.95 -7.59 -1.59
C LEU A 71 -4.53 -9.07 -1.43
N ALA A 72 -3.75 -9.38 -0.41
CA ALA A 72 -3.39 -10.75 -0.07
C ALA A 72 -4.65 -11.58 0.28
N LEU A 73 -5.52 -11.07 1.15
CA LEU A 73 -6.78 -11.72 1.51
C LEU A 73 -7.68 -11.95 0.28
N TYR A 74 -7.76 -10.99 -0.65
CA TYR A 74 -8.45 -11.19 -1.92
C TYR A 74 -7.87 -12.38 -2.71
N ARG A 75 -6.56 -12.47 -2.85
CA ARG A 75 -5.91 -13.59 -3.55
C ARG A 75 -6.22 -14.95 -2.95
N ALA A 76 -6.24 -15.03 -1.62
CA ALA A 76 -6.50 -16.28 -0.91
C ALA A 76 -7.98 -16.69 -0.86
N THR A 77 -8.90 -15.75 -1.05
CA THR A 77 -10.34 -15.99 -0.85
C THR A 77 -11.21 -15.76 -2.08
N GLY A 78 -10.75 -14.98 -3.06
CA GLY A 78 -11.55 -14.46 -4.16
C GLY A 78 -12.62 -13.44 -3.74
N SER A 79 -12.59 -12.94 -2.49
CA SER A 79 -13.63 -12.03 -2.00
C SER A 79 -13.43 -10.59 -2.49
N ASP A 80 -14.33 -10.14 -3.36
CA ASP A 80 -14.33 -8.77 -3.91
C ASP A 80 -14.35 -7.70 -2.82
N GLU A 81 -14.92 -7.98 -1.65
CA GLU A 81 -14.92 -7.04 -0.53
C GLU A 81 -13.48 -6.64 -0.15
N TYR A 82 -12.55 -7.60 -0.10
CA TYR A 82 -11.16 -7.31 0.19
C TYR A 82 -10.48 -6.52 -0.94
N LEU A 83 -10.81 -6.83 -2.20
CA LEU A 83 -10.28 -6.07 -3.33
C LEU A 83 -10.73 -4.60 -3.28
N GLN A 84 -12.01 -4.36 -3.02
CA GLN A 84 -12.58 -3.02 -2.86
C GLN A 84 -11.96 -2.26 -1.67
N ARG A 85 -11.63 -2.96 -0.58
CA ARG A 85 -10.91 -2.38 0.56
C ARG A 85 -9.48 -1.99 0.22
N SER A 86 -8.79 -2.80 -0.58
CA SER A 86 -7.44 -2.47 -1.08
C SER A 86 -7.48 -1.23 -1.98
N LEU A 87 -8.44 -1.15 -2.90
CA LEU A 87 -8.69 0.05 -3.73
C LEU A 87 -9.00 1.30 -2.89
N ALA A 88 -9.85 1.16 -1.87
CA ALA A 88 -10.18 2.27 -0.98
C ALA A 88 -8.93 2.77 -0.20
N ALA A 89 -8.06 1.87 0.23
CA ALA A 89 -6.78 2.23 0.85
C ALA A 89 -5.87 2.99 -0.13
N ALA A 90 -5.81 2.57 -1.40
CA ALA A 90 -5.00 3.26 -2.42
C ALA A 90 -5.52 4.69 -2.65
N GLY A 91 -6.83 4.86 -2.78
CA GLY A 91 -7.45 6.17 -2.91
C GLY A 91 -7.27 7.04 -1.66
N PHE A 92 -7.28 6.45 -0.45
CA PHE A 92 -6.95 7.20 0.76
C PHE A 92 -5.49 7.69 0.73
N ILE A 93 -4.57 6.83 0.31
CA ILE A 93 -3.15 7.18 0.21
C ILE A 93 -2.94 8.33 -0.77
N GLU A 94 -3.59 8.27 -1.93
CA GLU A 94 -3.53 9.34 -2.93
C GLU A 94 -4.00 10.69 -2.37
N ARG A 95 -5.10 10.69 -1.61
CA ARG A 95 -5.66 11.94 -1.09
C ARG A 95 -4.90 12.53 0.09
N GLN A 96 -4.26 11.70 0.92
CA GLN A 96 -3.73 12.12 2.21
C GLN A 96 -2.20 12.22 2.24
N PHE A 97 -1.50 11.38 1.47
CA PHE A 97 -0.05 11.27 1.56
C PHE A 97 0.66 11.61 0.25
N ARG A 98 -0.08 11.94 -0.84
CA ARG A 98 0.57 12.32 -2.10
C ARG A 98 1.39 13.59 -1.91
N HIS A 99 2.70 13.48 -2.09
CA HIS A 99 3.59 14.63 -2.07
C HIS A 99 3.37 15.47 -3.34
N ALA A 100 3.49 16.80 -3.22
CA ALA A 100 3.17 17.72 -4.31
C ALA A 100 3.99 17.46 -5.58
N ARG A 101 5.30 17.15 -5.43
CA ARG A 101 6.22 16.93 -6.56
C ARG A 101 6.23 15.48 -7.06
N ALA A 102 6.53 14.55 -6.17
CA ALA A 102 6.68 13.12 -6.47
C ALA A 102 6.72 12.33 -5.16
N GLY A 103 6.32 11.07 -5.19
CA GLY A 103 6.30 10.20 -4.01
C GLY A 103 5.07 10.38 -3.12
N VAL A 104 5.06 9.60 -2.04
CA VAL A 104 4.14 9.72 -0.91
C VAL A 104 4.92 9.97 0.38
N VAL A 105 4.39 10.84 1.25
CA VAL A 105 5.00 11.23 2.53
C VAL A 105 4.62 10.24 3.64
N ALA A 106 5.47 10.12 4.66
CA ALA A 106 5.30 9.12 5.72
C ALA A 106 4.14 9.40 6.70
N ALA A 107 3.70 10.65 6.80
CA ALA A 107 2.62 11.12 7.67
C ALA A 107 1.83 12.23 6.98
N ALA A 108 0.56 12.41 7.35
CA ALA A 108 -0.19 13.57 6.91
C ALA A 108 0.38 14.84 7.57
N ASP A 109 0.25 15.98 6.90
CA ASP A 109 0.60 17.27 7.48
C ASP A 109 -0.38 17.62 8.62
N ASP A 110 0.14 17.76 9.83
CA ASP A 110 -0.60 18.11 11.04
C ASP A 110 -0.42 19.59 11.43
N GLY A 111 0.16 20.41 10.55
CA GLY A 111 0.44 21.83 10.77
C GLY A 111 1.65 22.08 11.68
N THR A 112 2.45 21.05 11.98
CA THR A 112 3.71 21.22 12.70
C THR A 112 4.81 21.78 11.77
N PRO A 113 5.88 22.40 12.32
CA PRO A 113 6.96 22.97 11.50
C PRO A 113 7.80 21.94 10.74
N ILE A 114 7.60 20.64 10.98
CA ILE A 114 8.38 19.56 10.36
C ILE A 114 7.53 18.94 9.27
N GLU A 115 7.82 19.28 8.02
CA GLU A 115 7.11 18.72 6.87
C GLU A 115 7.42 17.20 6.76
N PRO A 116 6.39 16.34 6.68
CA PRO A 116 6.59 14.93 6.42
C PRO A 116 7.29 14.70 5.08
N LEU A 117 8.39 13.95 5.07
CA LEU A 117 9.14 13.65 3.86
C LEU A 117 8.86 12.24 3.32
N PRO A 118 8.97 12.02 2.00
CA PRO A 118 8.94 10.68 1.43
C PRO A 118 10.08 9.81 1.95
N GLN A 119 9.76 8.58 2.33
CA GLN A 119 10.76 7.57 2.71
C GLN A 119 10.93 6.54 1.60
N ILE A 120 12.17 6.19 1.25
CA ILE A 120 12.50 5.28 0.14
C ILE A 120 11.76 3.95 0.29
N ASP A 121 11.89 3.29 1.44
CA ASP A 121 11.31 1.97 1.69
C ASP A 121 9.78 1.96 1.56
N GLN A 122 9.12 2.95 2.15
CA GLN A 122 7.65 3.07 2.08
C GLN A 122 7.19 3.33 0.65
N ASN A 123 7.93 4.14 -0.12
CA ASN A 123 7.60 4.43 -1.52
C ASN A 123 7.81 3.19 -2.42
N ILE A 124 8.87 2.40 -2.20
CA ILE A 124 9.06 1.12 -2.90
C ILE A 124 7.88 0.19 -2.62
N GLN A 125 7.54 -0.02 -1.34
CA GLN A 125 6.43 -0.90 -0.97
C GLN A 125 5.08 -0.42 -1.49
N THR A 126 4.89 0.90 -1.57
CA THR A 126 3.69 1.52 -2.13
C THR A 126 3.59 1.25 -3.63
N ALA A 127 4.66 1.50 -4.40
CA ALA A 127 4.63 1.30 -5.84
C ALA A 127 4.52 -0.19 -6.24
N LEU A 128 5.17 -1.10 -5.51
CA LEU A 128 5.00 -2.54 -5.72
C LEU A 128 3.54 -2.97 -5.54
N TRP A 129 2.92 -2.56 -4.44
CA TRP A 129 1.53 -2.87 -4.16
C TRP A 129 0.56 -2.23 -5.16
N LEU A 130 0.77 -0.96 -5.53
CA LEU A 130 -0.11 -0.27 -6.48
C LEU A 130 -0.05 -0.85 -7.89
N THR A 131 1.14 -1.22 -8.37
CA THR A 131 1.29 -1.88 -9.69
C THR A 131 0.63 -3.25 -9.70
N GLU A 132 0.72 -3.98 -8.59
CA GLU A 132 0.03 -5.24 -8.42
C GLU A 132 -1.49 -5.08 -8.41
N LEU A 133 -1.98 -4.13 -7.61
CA LEU A 133 -3.39 -3.82 -7.51
C LEU A 133 -3.96 -3.42 -8.89
N ALA A 134 -3.25 -2.57 -9.63
CA ALA A 134 -3.60 -2.19 -10.99
C ALA A 134 -3.68 -3.40 -11.93
N GLY A 135 -2.72 -4.32 -11.86
CA GLY A 135 -2.73 -5.53 -12.67
C GLY A 135 -3.87 -6.50 -12.34
N VAL A 136 -4.29 -6.55 -11.08
CA VAL A 136 -5.42 -7.38 -10.63
C VAL A 136 -6.77 -6.77 -11.03
N THR A 137 -6.92 -5.46 -10.89
CA THR A 137 -8.23 -4.79 -11.07
C THR A 137 -8.46 -4.29 -12.50
N GLY A 138 -7.38 -4.02 -13.25
CA GLY A 138 -7.45 -3.27 -14.51
C GLY A 138 -7.71 -1.77 -14.33
N GLU A 139 -7.82 -1.27 -13.09
CA GLU A 139 -8.07 0.13 -12.79
C GLU A 139 -6.81 0.98 -13.02
N VAL A 140 -6.99 2.17 -13.62
CA VAL A 140 -5.85 3.02 -13.99
C VAL A 140 -5.35 3.88 -12.83
N GLN A 141 -6.20 4.18 -11.84
CA GLN A 141 -5.86 5.09 -10.75
C GLN A 141 -4.68 4.59 -9.88
N PRO A 142 -4.62 3.31 -9.47
CA PRO A 142 -3.44 2.79 -8.76
C PRO A 142 -2.16 2.93 -9.59
N LEU A 143 -2.24 2.74 -10.91
CA LEU A 143 -1.08 2.89 -11.80
C LEU A 143 -0.62 4.35 -11.91
N HIS A 144 -1.52 5.32 -11.98
CA HIS A 144 -1.17 6.75 -11.97
C HIS A 144 -0.46 7.15 -10.67
N LEU A 145 -0.91 6.65 -9.52
CA LEU A 145 -0.22 6.89 -8.25
C LEU A 145 1.15 6.19 -8.22
N ALA A 146 1.26 4.97 -8.74
CA ALA A 146 2.55 4.26 -8.86
C ALA A 146 3.54 5.04 -9.73
N GLU A 147 3.09 5.63 -10.85
CA GLU A 147 3.89 6.52 -11.70
C GLU A 147 4.38 7.75 -10.94
N HIS A 148 3.52 8.37 -10.15
CA HIS A 148 3.89 9.51 -9.31
C HIS A 148 4.94 9.14 -8.26
N VAL A 149 4.85 7.94 -7.68
CA VAL A 149 5.85 7.40 -6.75
C VAL A 149 7.16 7.08 -7.46
N MET A 150 7.11 6.51 -8.66
CA MET A 150 8.32 6.19 -9.43
C MET A 150 9.10 7.42 -9.88
N ARG A 151 8.46 8.60 -10.04
CA ARG A 151 9.20 9.86 -10.26
C ARG A 151 10.10 10.22 -9.08
N TYR A 152 9.71 9.87 -7.85
CA TYR A 152 10.53 10.08 -6.66
C TYR A 152 11.67 9.06 -6.60
N LEU A 153 11.34 7.78 -6.76
CA LEU A 153 12.33 6.69 -6.71
C LEU A 153 13.37 6.76 -7.84
N GLY A 154 12.97 7.25 -9.01
CA GLY A 154 13.84 7.44 -10.17
C GLY A 154 14.65 8.73 -10.18
N ALA A 155 14.47 9.63 -9.20
CA ALA A 155 15.30 10.83 -9.11
C ALA A 155 16.76 10.43 -8.85
N PRO A 156 17.76 10.99 -9.57
CA PRO A 156 19.14 10.53 -9.48
C PRO A 156 19.67 10.45 -8.05
N SER A 157 19.41 11.48 -7.24
CA SER A 157 19.84 11.55 -5.84
C SER A 157 19.21 10.48 -4.95
N ILE A 158 18.06 9.93 -5.32
CA ILE A 158 17.37 8.85 -4.59
C ILE A 158 17.83 7.49 -5.11
N ALA A 159 17.86 7.31 -6.42
CA ALA A 159 18.27 6.06 -7.07
C ALA A 159 19.72 5.67 -6.74
N THR A 160 20.61 6.66 -6.51
CA THR A 160 22.01 6.43 -6.11
C THR A 160 22.23 6.49 -4.61
N ALA A 161 21.21 6.77 -3.80
CA ALA A 161 21.37 6.91 -2.34
C ALA A 161 21.68 5.58 -1.64
N ARG A 162 21.33 4.45 -2.25
CA ARG A 162 21.56 3.11 -1.72
C ARG A 162 22.11 2.20 -2.82
N LEU A 163 23.09 1.37 -2.47
CA LEU A 163 23.66 0.36 -3.35
C LEU A 163 22.60 -0.72 -3.60
N THR A 164 21.87 -0.55 -4.71
CA THR A 164 20.86 -1.46 -5.26
C THR A 164 19.59 -1.65 -4.43
N GLU A 165 18.47 -1.17 -4.98
CA GLU A 165 17.12 -1.49 -4.51
C GLU A 165 16.40 -2.25 -5.64
N ALA A 166 16.46 -3.59 -5.61
CA ALA A 166 15.86 -4.44 -6.66
C ALA A 166 14.37 -4.14 -6.90
N GLY A 167 13.67 -3.65 -5.87
CA GLY A 167 12.27 -3.23 -5.97
C GLY A 167 12.04 -2.15 -7.03
N VAL A 168 12.95 -1.20 -7.23
CA VAL A 168 12.79 -0.14 -8.26
C VAL A 168 12.78 -0.74 -9.66
N LEU A 169 13.67 -1.69 -9.93
CA LEU A 169 13.75 -2.39 -11.22
C LEU A 169 12.52 -3.28 -11.45
N GLU A 170 12.03 -3.94 -10.40
CA GLU A 170 10.83 -4.76 -10.46
C GLU A 170 9.59 -3.92 -10.78
N ILE A 171 9.42 -2.78 -10.11
CA ILE A 171 8.30 -1.86 -10.37
C ILE A 171 8.31 -1.41 -11.85
N ASP A 172 9.46 -0.95 -12.34
CA ASP A 172 9.62 -0.51 -13.72
C ASP A 172 9.29 -1.61 -14.74
N ALA A 173 9.70 -2.86 -14.47
CA ALA A 173 9.33 -4.01 -15.30
C ALA A 173 7.81 -4.27 -15.30
N ARG A 174 7.15 -4.25 -14.13
CA ARG A 174 5.69 -4.43 -14.00
C ARG A 174 4.93 -3.35 -14.78
N MET A 175 5.33 -2.09 -14.63
CA MET A 175 4.67 -0.95 -15.30
C MET A 175 4.78 -1.01 -16.81
N ARG A 176 5.93 -1.43 -17.35
CA ARG A 176 6.05 -1.68 -18.80
C ARG A 176 5.06 -2.74 -19.28
N GLY A 177 4.93 -3.83 -18.53
CA GLY A 177 3.95 -4.88 -18.80
C GLY A 177 2.52 -4.33 -18.88
N LEU A 178 2.08 -3.60 -17.85
CA LEU A 178 0.74 -3.01 -17.77
C LEU A 178 0.46 -2.02 -18.91
N ARG A 179 1.43 -1.17 -19.27
CA ARG A 179 1.31 -0.24 -20.40
C ARG A 179 1.19 -0.97 -21.74
N SER A 180 2.02 -1.99 -21.96
CA SER A 180 1.95 -2.80 -23.18
C SER A 180 0.64 -3.59 -23.31
N GLY A 181 0.00 -3.90 -22.19
CA GLY A 181 -1.32 -4.54 -22.12
C GLY A 181 -2.51 -3.59 -22.33
N GLY A 182 -2.28 -2.30 -22.61
CA GLY A 182 -3.34 -1.35 -22.97
C GLY A 182 -4.01 -0.61 -21.81
N MET A 183 -3.54 -0.76 -20.56
CA MET A 183 -4.08 -0.01 -19.41
C MET A 183 -3.80 1.49 -19.45
N VAL A 184 -2.83 1.92 -20.25
CA VAL A 184 -2.51 3.33 -20.45
C VAL A 184 -2.58 3.62 -21.95
N SER A 185 -3.80 3.77 -22.47
CA SER A 185 -3.96 4.38 -23.79
C SER A 185 -3.62 5.86 -23.66
N ALA A 186 -2.61 6.29 -24.40
CA ALA A 186 -2.06 7.64 -24.33
C ALA A 186 -3.10 8.71 -24.67
N ARG A 187 -3.38 9.62 -23.73
CA ARG A 187 -3.20 11.08 -23.88
C ARG A 187 -3.56 11.83 -22.60
#